data_AF-A0A256YTT7-F1
#
_entry.id   AF-A0A256YTT7-F1
#
_cell.length_a   1.000
_cell.length_b   1.000
_cell.length_c   1.000
_cell.angle_alpha   90.00
_cell.angle_beta   90.00
_cell.angle_gamma   90.00
#
_symmetry.space_group_name_H-M   'P 1'
#
loop_
_entity.id
_entity.type
_entity.pdbx_description
1 polymer ?
#
loop_
_entity_poly.entity_id
_entity_poly.type
_entity_poly.pdbx_seq_one_letter_code
_entity_poly.pdbx_strand_id
1 'polypeptide(L)'
;MTLITSGKAWVLPEEVNTDMLAPTPYLTLPPEHYCKHCLEVLDPKFAKKVKEGDVIIAKRDFGKGSSREHASIALKCLGIKAVIAESVSPIMKRNLINIGIPVFEDEDIPYICETGDKVEVHLDGFVNITRNIHSELRELPPFILRLIEHGGLFNMVVKRGGLSERARPLEEIQEVREVGNTRVYPAYEKYVDTIIERMENGEVLCGPFDTTYGLFASIKRPDAVKKIYALKRRSESMPLTMIVPRERFSEYAEVPERVEKLLQNELKGPISIILPKKEERVPDYVTSGLKTVSLADGENAFMRRIMERIEICGTSANISGMPPPSTLSGALKQLGEELTLAVDGGPSLYRIGHTVIDLSSKPPKLIRSGPYNSKKLFELFPELMGEEEGLPDELVKGKSIIDLSPEVDIKASSKGD
;
A
#
# COMPACT_ATOMS: atom_id res chain seq x y z
N MET A 1 17.45 23.06 16.59
CA MET A 1 16.30 23.47 15.75
C MET A 1 16.24 22.58 14.52
N THR A 2 15.24 21.70 14.47
CA THR A 2 14.99 20.85 13.29
C THR A 2 14.12 21.63 12.32
N LEU A 3 14.67 21.96 11.15
CA LEU A 3 13.97 22.72 10.12
C LEU A 3 12.82 21.89 9.53
N ILE A 4 11.61 22.45 9.56
CA ILE A 4 10.42 21.89 8.90
C ILE A 4 10.37 22.38 7.46
N THR A 5 10.50 23.69 7.26
CA THR A 5 10.42 24.34 5.95
C THR A 5 11.09 25.70 5.93
N SER A 6 11.53 26.11 4.74
CA SER A 6 12.00 27.46 4.43
C SER A 6 11.27 27.93 3.17
N GLY A 7 10.63 29.10 3.22
CA GLY A 7 9.77 29.57 2.15
C GLY A 7 9.27 30.99 2.35
N LYS A 8 8.23 31.37 1.61
CA LYS A 8 7.59 32.67 1.77
C LYS A 8 6.42 32.61 2.74
N ALA A 9 6.27 33.65 3.55
CA ALA A 9 5.05 33.88 4.33
C ALA A 9 3.92 34.37 3.44
N TRP A 10 2.74 33.79 3.62
CA TRP A 10 1.47 34.26 3.07
C TRP A 10 0.57 34.69 4.22
N VAL A 11 0.52 36.00 4.45
CA VAL A 11 -0.25 36.58 5.55
C VAL A 11 -1.70 36.75 5.13
N LEU A 12 -2.59 36.09 5.86
CA LEU A 12 -4.03 36.05 5.60
C LEU A 12 -4.81 36.88 6.62
N PRO A 13 -5.97 37.45 6.23
CA PRO A 13 -6.81 38.20 7.15
C PRO A 13 -7.46 37.31 8.21
N GLU A 14 -8.22 37.92 9.13
CA GLU A 14 -9.08 37.21 10.07
C GLU A 14 -10.23 36.49 9.34
N GLU A 15 -10.75 35.43 9.96
CA GLU A 15 -11.94 34.70 9.51
C GLU A 15 -11.86 34.06 8.11
N VAL A 16 -10.66 33.65 7.67
CA VAL A 16 -10.52 32.82 6.47
C VAL A 16 -11.23 31.49 6.67
N ASN A 17 -12.29 31.26 5.88
CA ASN A 17 -13.14 30.08 6.01
C ASN A 17 -12.82 28.99 4.98
N THR A 18 -13.41 27.80 5.17
CA THR A 18 -13.16 26.64 4.29
C THR A 18 -13.60 26.85 2.85
N ASP A 19 -14.60 27.70 2.60
CA ASP A 19 -15.09 27.98 1.25
C ASP A 19 -14.17 28.95 0.49
N MET A 20 -13.42 29.79 1.20
CA MET A 20 -12.34 30.57 0.60
C MET A 20 -11.15 29.67 0.23
N LEU A 21 -10.84 28.68 1.05
CA LEU A 21 -9.74 27.73 0.81
C LEU A 21 -10.07 26.70 -0.27
N ALA A 22 -11.31 26.24 -0.35
CA ALA A 22 -11.77 25.29 -1.36
C ALA A 22 -13.19 25.66 -1.81
N PRO A 23 -13.32 26.53 -2.84
CA PRO A 23 -14.62 27.05 -3.24
C PRO A 23 -15.55 25.97 -3.80
N THR A 24 -16.79 25.96 -3.32
CA THR A 24 -17.83 24.97 -3.64
C THR A 24 -17.97 24.64 -5.15
N PRO A 25 -17.95 25.62 -6.08
CA PRO A 25 -18.11 25.34 -7.52
C PRO A 25 -17.06 24.40 -8.12
N TYR A 26 -15.89 24.26 -7.49
CA TYR A 26 -14.77 23.48 -8.01
C TYR A 26 -14.59 22.13 -7.31
N LEU A 27 -15.36 21.83 -6.26
CA LEU A 27 -15.14 20.64 -5.42
C LEU A 27 -15.40 19.31 -6.13
N THR A 28 -16.10 19.32 -7.26
CA THR A 28 -16.29 18.12 -8.10
C THR A 28 -15.09 17.84 -9.00
N LEU A 29 -14.12 18.76 -9.08
CA LEU A 29 -12.90 18.57 -9.85
C LEU A 29 -11.86 17.80 -9.03
N PRO A 30 -10.89 17.13 -9.69
CA PRO A 30 -9.74 16.54 -9.00
C PRO A 30 -8.90 17.58 -8.23
N PRO A 31 -8.13 17.19 -7.19
CA PRO A 31 -7.26 18.07 -6.40
C PRO A 31 -6.37 19.01 -7.21
N GLU A 32 -5.69 18.49 -8.22
CA GLU A 32 -4.80 19.22 -9.12
C GLU A 32 -5.49 20.35 -9.91
N HIS A 33 -6.82 20.31 -9.97
CA HIS A 33 -7.64 21.33 -10.63
C HIS A 33 -8.25 22.30 -9.63
N TYR A 34 -8.95 21.82 -8.59
CA TYR A 34 -9.62 22.74 -7.68
C TYR A 34 -8.65 23.52 -6.79
N CYS A 35 -7.46 22.98 -6.50
CA CYS A 35 -6.48 23.69 -5.69
C CYS A 35 -6.00 25.00 -6.34
N LYS A 36 -6.16 25.15 -7.67
CA LYS A 36 -5.89 26.39 -8.42
C LYS A 36 -6.83 27.55 -8.05
N HIS A 37 -7.93 27.26 -7.37
CA HIS A 37 -8.93 28.23 -6.92
C HIS A 37 -8.85 28.52 -5.41
N CYS A 38 -7.87 27.93 -4.72
CA CYS A 38 -7.64 28.19 -3.30
C CYS A 38 -7.34 29.67 -3.06
N LEU A 39 -8.07 30.28 -2.12
CA LEU A 39 -7.98 31.70 -1.74
C LEU A 39 -8.17 32.69 -2.90
N GLU A 40 -8.78 32.26 -4.01
CA GLU A 40 -8.99 33.12 -5.20
C GLU A 40 -9.83 34.36 -4.88
N VAL A 41 -10.75 34.24 -3.91
CA VAL A 41 -11.59 35.36 -3.42
C VAL A 41 -10.75 36.42 -2.70
N LEU A 42 -9.62 36.04 -2.08
CA LEU A 42 -8.73 36.98 -1.37
C LEU A 42 -7.62 37.51 -2.29
N ASP A 43 -6.95 36.62 -3.02
CA ASP A 43 -5.97 36.97 -4.06
C ASP A 43 -6.11 36.00 -5.24
N PRO A 44 -6.66 36.43 -6.39
CA PRO A 44 -6.79 35.60 -7.59
C PRO A 44 -5.46 35.06 -8.15
N LYS A 45 -4.33 35.59 -7.68
CA LYS A 45 -2.98 35.16 -8.07
C LYS A 45 -2.32 34.28 -7.02
N PHE A 46 -2.95 34.02 -5.87
CA PHE A 46 -2.38 33.23 -4.77
C PHE A 46 -1.86 31.88 -5.26
N ALA A 47 -2.75 31.05 -5.82
CA ALA A 47 -2.42 29.69 -6.26
C ALA A 47 -1.36 29.65 -7.40
N LYS A 48 -1.16 30.76 -8.12
CA LYS A 48 -0.13 30.87 -9.17
C LYS A 48 1.24 31.29 -8.62
N LYS A 49 1.27 31.94 -7.46
CA LYS A 49 2.48 32.53 -6.87
C LYS A 49 3.07 31.69 -5.75
N VAL A 50 2.23 30.96 -5.03
CA VAL A 50 2.64 30.03 -3.97
C VAL A 50 3.59 28.98 -4.53
N LYS A 51 4.56 28.58 -3.73
CA LYS A 51 5.55 27.57 -4.07
C LYS A 51 5.65 26.51 -2.97
N GLU A 52 6.17 25.35 -3.36
CA GLU A 52 6.59 24.32 -2.42
C GLU A 52 7.50 24.92 -1.34
N GLY A 53 7.15 24.70 -0.08
CA GLY A 53 7.88 25.22 1.08
C GLY A 53 7.29 26.47 1.72
N ASP A 54 6.36 27.14 1.05
CA ASP A 54 5.70 28.34 1.58
C ASP A 54 4.85 28.05 2.83
N VAL A 55 4.59 29.11 3.61
CA VAL A 55 3.97 29.04 4.93
C VAL A 55 2.75 29.95 4.97
N ILE A 56 1.63 29.44 5.47
CA ILE A 56 0.48 30.28 5.79
C ILE A 56 0.69 30.92 7.16
N ILE A 57 0.56 32.23 7.21
CA ILE A 57 0.50 33.01 8.45
C ILE A 57 -0.91 33.59 8.53
N ALA A 58 -1.74 33.18 9.47
CA ALA A 58 -3.14 33.62 9.54
C ALA A 58 -3.46 34.29 10.87
N LYS A 59 -4.44 35.19 10.87
CA LYS A 59 -4.94 35.79 12.10
C LYS A 59 -6.00 34.88 12.74
N ARG A 60 -6.92 35.45 13.52
CA ARG A 60 -7.98 34.72 14.20
C ARG A 60 -8.90 33.93 13.26
N ASP A 61 -9.43 32.83 13.81
CA ASP A 61 -10.49 32.01 13.22
C ASP A 61 -10.12 31.37 11.86
N PHE A 62 -8.86 30.96 11.67
CA PHE A 62 -8.44 30.32 10.44
C PHE A 62 -9.10 28.95 10.23
N GLY A 63 -9.65 28.72 9.02
CA GLY A 63 -10.27 27.46 8.62
C GLY A 63 -11.63 27.20 9.25
N LYS A 64 -12.37 28.25 9.63
CA LYS A 64 -13.76 28.16 10.10
C LYS A 64 -14.70 27.67 8.99
N GLY A 65 -15.77 26.98 9.36
CA GLY A 65 -16.79 26.52 8.41
C GLY A 65 -16.99 25.02 8.41
N SER A 66 -17.54 24.51 7.32
CA SER A 66 -17.87 23.08 7.17
C SER A 66 -16.62 22.19 7.30
N SER A 67 -16.80 20.97 7.81
CA SER A 67 -15.74 19.95 7.98
C SER A 67 -15.24 19.38 6.64
N ARG A 68 -14.81 20.24 5.70
CA ARG A 68 -14.34 19.86 4.37
C ARG A 68 -12.85 19.59 4.40
N GLU A 69 -12.46 18.34 4.17
CA GLU A 69 -11.05 17.96 4.00
C GLU A 69 -10.39 18.61 2.76
N HIS A 70 -11.21 18.96 1.76
CA HIS A 70 -10.79 19.66 0.54
C HIS A 70 -9.96 20.93 0.80
N ALA A 71 -10.30 21.71 1.85
CA ALA A 71 -9.58 22.94 2.18
C ALA A 71 -8.11 22.68 2.56
N SER A 72 -7.87 21.66 3.38
CA SER A 72 -6.54 21.21 3.75
C SER A 72 -5.80 20.55 2.58
N ILE A 73 -6.49 19.77 1.75
CA ILE A 73 -5.90 19.19 0.53
C ILE A 73 -5.49 20.29 -0.47
N ALA A 74 -6.26 21.37 -0.60
CA ALA A 74 -5.92 22.50 -1.47
C ALA A 74 -4.57 23.12 -1.09
N LEU A 75 -4.36 23.37 0.21
CA LEU A 75 -3.10 23.91 0.73
C LEU A 75 -1.92 22.96 0.49
N LYS A 76 -2.13 21.66 0.73
CA LYS A 76 -1.11 20.63 0.46
C LYS A 76 -0.77 20.51 -1.03
N CYS A 77 -1.78 20.56 -1.90
CA CYS A 77 -1.62 20.54 -3.36
C CYS A 77 -0.76 21.70 -3.87
N LEU A 78 -0.89 22.87 -3.23
CA LEU A 78 -0.14 24.08 -3.55
C LEU A 78 1.27 24.12 -2.93
N GLY A 79 1.62 23.12 -2.12
CA GLY A 79 2.96 22.98 -1.55
C GLY A 79 3.19 23.73 -0.22
N ILE A 80 2.11 24.14 0.45
CA ILE A 80 2.19 24.70 1.80
C ILE A 80 2.73 23.65 2.77
N LYS A 81 3.74 24.03 3.56
CA LYS A 81 4.40 23.12 4.50
C LYS A 81 4.12 23.38 5.96
N ALA A 82 3.60 24.55 6.32
CA ALA A 82 3.22 24.87 7.70
C ALA A 82 2.12 25.93 7.74
N VAL A 83 1.36 25.92 8.83
CA VAL A 83 0.41 26.99 9.18
C VAL A 83 0.77 27.52 10.57
N ILE A 84 0.95 28.83 10.68
CA ILE A 84 1.05 29.54 11.95
C ILE A 84 -0.13 30.50 12.01
N ALA A 85 -0.94 30.45 13.06
CA ALA A 85 -2.06 31.36 13.19
C ALA A 85 -2.32 31.79 14.62
N GLU A 86 -3.04 32.88 14.84
CA GLU A 86 -3.47 33.24 16.20
C GLU A 86 -4.46 32.19 16.75
N SER A 87 -5.41 31.77 15.92
CA SER A 87 -6.30 30.65 16.25
C SER A 87 -6.74 29.89 15.00
N VAL A 88 -6.86 28.57 15.14
CA VAL A 88 -7.30 27.67 14.08
C VAL A 88 -8.52 26.88 14.53
N SER A 89 -9.51 26.73 13.66
CA SER A 89 -10.68 25.91 13.98
C SER A 89 -10.25 24.46 14.32
N PRO A 90 -10.85 23.81 15.34
CA PRO A 90 -10.43 22.46 15.76
C PRO A 90 -10.44 21.42 14.63
N ILE A 91 -11.41 21.54 13.72
CA ILE A 91 -11.57 20.65 12.57
C ILE A 91 -10.46 20.89 11.54
N MET A 92 -10.19 22.16 11.19
CA MET A 92 -9.10 22.50 10.27
C MET A 92 -7.76 22.03 10.83
N LYS A 93 -7.50 22.29 12.11
CA LYS A 93 -6.28 21.85 12.80
C LYS A 93 -6.07 20.35 12.66
N ARG A 94 -7.11 19.56 12.95
CA ARG A 94 -7.07 18.09 12.79
C ARG A 94 -6.80 17.68 11.33
N ASN A 95 -7.48 18.28 10.37
CA ASN A 95 -7.35 17.89 8.97
C ASN A 95 -5.95 18.20 8.41
N LEU A 96 -5.38 19.37 8.73
CA LEU A 96 -4.01 19.73 8.36
C LEU A 96 -2.97 18.76 8.94
N ILE A 97 -3.08 18.47 10.24
CA ILE A 97 -2.18 17.52 10.92
C ILE A 97 -2.31 16.12 10.31
N ASN A 98 -3.53 15.67 10.01
CA ASN A 98 -3.78 14.35 9.40
C ASN A 98 -3.12 14.19 8.03
N ILE A 99 -2.92 15.27 7.27
CA ILE A 99 -2.24 15.24 5.99
C ILE A 99 -0.77 15.66 6.08
N GLY A 100 -0.23 15.82 7.28
CA GLY A 100 1.20 16.07 7.53
C GLY A 100 1.61 17.55 7.50
N ILE A 101 0.66 18.50 7.53
CA ILE A 101 0.97 19.93 7.67
C ILE A 101 0.93 20.30 9.16
N PRO A 102 2.06 20.67 9.79
CA PRO A 102 2.07 21.20 11.15
C PRO A 102 1.28 22.50 11.27
N VAL A 103 0.65 22.66 12.43
CA VAL A 103 -0.13 23.84 12.80
C VAL A 103 0.35 24.35 14.14
N PHE A 104 0.74 25.63 14.19
CA PHE A 104 1.14 26.33 15.40
C PHE A 104 0.17 27.46 15.68
N GLU A 105 -0.26 27.57 16.94
CA GLU A 105 -1.07 28.70 17.41
C GLU A 105 -0.17 29.66 18.19
N ASP A 106 -0.08 30.91 17.72
CA ASP A 106 0.81 31.95 18.26
C ASP A 106 0.16 33.34 18.10
N GLU A 107 0.16 34.13 19.17
CA GLU A 107 -0.55 35.41 19.24
C GLU A 107 0.21 36.57 18.56
N ASP A 108 1.53 36.45 18.38
CA ASP A 108 2.39 37.55 17.93
C ASP A 108 2.82 37.42 16.47
N ILE A 109 3.23 36.21 16.05
CA ILE A 109 3.77 35.95 14.71
C ILE A 109 2.85 36.46 13.58
N PRO A 110 1.51 36.26 13.63
CA PRO A 110 0.61 36.77 12.60
C PRO A 110 0.63 38.29 12.39
N TYR A 111 1.09 39.05 13.38
CA TYR A 111 1.07 40.51 13.38
C TYR A 111 2.45 41.14 13.10
N ILE A 112 3.52 40.34 13.11
CA ILE A 112 4.90 40.78 12.82
C ILE A 112 5.42 40.28 11.46
N CYS A 113 4.58 39.56 10.72
CA CYS A 113 4.82 39.07 9.36
C CYS A 113 4.05 39.87 8.31
N GLU A 114 4.58 39.91 7.07
CA GLU A 114 3.86 40.40 5.89
C GLU A 114 4.02 39.39 4.76
N THR A 115 3.04 39.39 3.84
CA THR A 115 3.09 38.51 2.67
C THR A 115 4.34 38.79 1.84
N GLY A 116 5.13 37.73 1.60
CA GLY A 116 6.36 37.79 0.81
C GLY A 116 7.64 37.75 1.64
N ASP A 117 7.57 37.83 2.96
CA ASP A 117 8.74 37.60 3.81
C ASP A 117 9.34 36.22 3.60
N LYS A 118 10.66 36.12 3.74
CA LYS A 118 11.35 34.84 3.82
C LYS A 118 11.33 34.36 5.26
N VAL A 119 10.78 33.17 5.47
CA VAL A 119 10.60 32.60 6.80
C VAL A 119 11.11 31.16 6.85
N GLU A 120 11.54 30.76 8.04
CA GLU A 120 11.84 29.38 8.39
C GLU A 120 10.97 28.97 9.57
N VAL A 121 10.42 27.76 9.47
CA VAL A 121 9.68 27.13 10.55
C VAL A 121 10.48 25.93 11.02
N HIS A 122 10.74 25.89 12.31
CA HIS A 122 11.41 24.81 13.03
C HIS A 122 10.40 24.14 13.97
N LEU A 123 10.71 22.94 14.46
CA LEU A 123 9.84 22.24 15.41
C LEU A 123 9.56 23.03 16.70
N ASP A 124 10.55 23.83 17.11
CA ASP A 124 10.65 24.55 18.37
C ASP A 124 10.73 26.08 18.19
N GLY A 125 10.63 26.58 16.94
CA GLY A 125 10.85 28.00 16.70
C GLY A 125 10.48 28.48 15.31
N PHE A 126 10.45 29.79 15.17
CA PHE A 126 10.13 30.52 13.95
C PHE A 126 11.16 31.62 13.72
N VAL A 127 11.59 31.77 12.45
CA VAL A 127 12.52 32.82 12.06
C VAL A 127 11.96 33.56 10.85
N ASN A 128 11.74 34.88 11.00
CA ASN A 128 11.51 35.76 9.86
C ASN A 128 12.84 36.38 9.44
N ILE A 129 13.43 35.83 8.39
CA ILE A 129 14.73 36.25 7.85
C ILE A 129 14.65 37.68 7.31
N THR A 130 13.56 38.02 6.63
CA THR A 130 13.38 39.35 6.02
C THR A 130 13.40 40.46 7.06
N ARG A 131 12.78 40.22 8.23
CA ARG A 131 12.69 41.22 9.30
C ARG A 131 13.68 41.03 10.45
N ASN A 132 14.52 39.99 10.39
CA ASN A 132 15.45 39.64 11.46
C ASN A 132 14.74 39.42 12.81
N ILE A 133 13.65 38.65 12.79
CA ILE A 133 12.84 38.33 13.97
C ILE A 133 12.97 36.83 14.28
N HIS A 134 13.10 36.52 15.56
CA HIS A 134 13.11 35.16 16.09
C HIS A 134 12.01 35.03 17.14
N SER A 135 11.22 33.97 17.03
CA SER A 135 10.14 33.65 17.97
C SER A 135 10.22 32.18 18.35
N GLU A 136 9.88 31.86 19.59
CA GLU A 136 9.71 30.47 20.03
C GLU A 136 8.32 29.99 19.63
N LEU A 137 8.22 28.72 19.22
CA LEU A 137 6.93 28.10 18.97
C LEU A 137 6.66 27.07 20.06
N ARG A 138 5.38 26.95 20.45
CA ARG A 138 4.97 25.91 21.37
C ARG A 138 5.30 24.53 20.80
N GLU A 139 6.00 23.72 21.60
CA GLU A 139 6.32 22.34 21.24
C GLU A 139 5.05 21.53 20.89
N LEU A 140 5.13 20.82 19.77
CA LEU A 140 4.08 19.90 19.35
C LEU A 140 4.16 18.60 20.16
N PRO A 141 3.02 18.03 20.58
CA PRO A 141 3.00 16.73 21.25
C PRO A 141 3.74 15.65 20.45
N PRO A 142 4.43 14.70 21.11
CA PRO A 142 5.22 13.66 20.42
C PRO A 142 4.46 12.84 19.37
N PHE A 143 3.14 12.66 19.56
CA PHE A 143 2.30 11.98 18.57
C PHE A 143 2.14 12.78 17.28
N ILE A 144 2.01 14.10 17.36
CA ILE A 144 1.90 14.99 16.19
C ILE A 144 3.23 15.05 15.45
N LEU A 145 4.36 15.11 16.17
CA LEU A 145 5.70 15.04 15.55
C LEU A 145 5.86 13.78 14.70
N ARG A 146 5.50 12.61 15.26
CA ARG A 146 5.53 11.34 14.51
C ARG A 146 4.63 11.36 13.27
N LEU A 147 3.43 11.96 13.35
CA LEU A 147 2.54 12.09 12.19
C LEU A 147 3.20 12.92 11.07
N ILE A 148 3.82 14.05 11.43
CA ILE A 148 4.50 14.94 10.48
C ILE A 148 5.69 14.25 9.84
N GLU A 149 6.54 13.56 10.61
CA GLU A 149 7.68 12.77 10.11
C GLU A 149 7.26 11.72 9.06
N HIS A 150 6.04 11.20 9.18
CA HIS A 150 5.51 10.22 8.25
C HIS A 150 4.78 10.87 7.06
N GLY A 151 4.60 12.19 7.03
CA GLY A 151 3.86 12.90 5.98
C GLY A 151 2.33 12.78 6.13
N GLY A 152 1.86 12.52 7.35
CA GLY A 152 0.45 12.42 7.71
C GLY A 152 0.02 11.04 8.23
N LEU A 153 -1.23 10.98 8.69
CA LEU A 153 -1.84 9.80 9.30
C LEU A 153 -1.88 8.61 8.35
N PHE A 154 -2.27 8.82 7.09
CA PHE A 154 -2.35 7.74 6.11
C PHE A 154 -1.00 7.03 5.95
N ASN A 155 0.06 7.80 5.66
CA ASN A 155 1.41 7.27 5.51
C ASN A 155 1.93 6.62 6.81
N MET A 156 1.60 7.19 7.98
CA MET A 156 1.97 6.60 9.27
C MET A 156 1.32 5.23 9.47
N VAL A 157 0.03 5.11 9.15
CA VAL A 157 -0.71 3.85 9.25
C VAL A 157 -0.15 2.85 8.26
N VAL A 158 0.14 3.26 7.03
CA VAL A 158 0.72 2.41 5.99
C VAL A 158 2.09 1.86 6.41
N LYS A 159 3.02 2.72 6.87
CA LYS A 159 4.35 2.29 7.33
C LYS A 159 4.30 1.35 8.54
N ARG A 160 3.27 1.47 9.39
CA ARG A 160 3.04 0.58 10.54
C ARG A 160 2.35 -0.74 10.15
N GLY A 161 2.20 -1.00 8.84
CA GLY A 161 1.50 -2.16 8.32
C GLY A 161 -0.02 -2.08 8.45
N GLY A 162 -0.57 -1.00 9.05
CA GLY A 162 -2.00 -0.81 9.30
C GLY A 162 -2.87 -0.75 8.05
N LEU A 163 -2.29 -0.34 6.92
CA LEU A 163 -2.91 -0.29 5.59
C LEU A 163 -1.85 -0.62 4.54
N SER A 164 -2.20 -1.28 3.44
CA SER A 164 -1.28 -1.39 2.29
C SER A 164 -1.11 -0.03 1.61
N GLU A 165 0.05 0.25 1.01
CA GLU A 165 0.26 1.40 0.11
C GLU A 165 -0.75 1.43 -1.06
N ARG A 166 -1.30 0.27 -1.39
CA ARG A 166 -2.31 0.09 -2.44
C ARG A 166 -3.75 0.21 -1.92
N ALA A 167 -3.95 0.50 -0.63
CA ALA A 167 -5.28 0.70 -0.07
C ALA A 167 -6.00 1.82 -0.82
N ARG A 168 -7.25 1.56 -1.21
CA ARG A 168 -8.15 2.54 -1.84
C ARG A 168 -9.34 2.76 -0.91
N PRO A 169 -9.86 4.00 -0.80
CA PRO A 169 -11.15 4.24 -0.15
C PRO A 169 -12.22 3.38 -0.84
N LEU A 170 -13.07 2.74 -0.05
CA LEU A 170 -14.21 2.00 -0.59
C LEU A 170 -15.31 3.01 -0.94
N GLU A 171 -15.79 2.97 -2.18
CA GLU A 171 -16.93 3.79 -2.62
C GLU A 171 -18.23 3.36 -1.90
N GLU A 172 -18.33 2.08 -1.53
CA GLU A 172 -19.44 1.50 -0.76
C GLU A 172 -18.93 0.56 0.33
N ILE A 173 -19.52 0.66 1.53
CA ILE A 173 -19.27 -0.29 2.61
C ILE A 173 -19.96 -1.61 2.27
N GLN A 174 -19.17 -2.67 2.13
CA GLN A 174 -19.69 -4.01 1.92
C GLN A 174 -19.94 -4.69 3.28
N GLU A 175 -21.05 -5.40 3.37
CA GLU A 175 -21.36 -6.24 4.52
C GLU A 175 -20.98 -7.71 4.26
N VAL A 176 -20.92 -8.49 5.34
CA VAL A 176 -20.78 -9.95 5.23
C VAL A 176 -22.05 -10.48 4.57
N ARG A 177 -21.89 -11.31 3.54
CA ARG A 177 -23.02 -11.84 2.76
C ARG A 177 -22.89 -13.34 2.59
N GLU A 178 -24.00 -13.98 2.24
CA GLU A 178 -24.05 -15.40 1.91
C GLU A 178 -24.26 -15.57 0.40
N VAL A 179 -23.48 -16.46 -0.20
CA VAL A 179 -23.60 -16.84 -1.62
C VAL A 179 -23.63 -18.36 -1.68
N GLY A 180 -24.82 -18.94 -1.81
CA GLY A 180 -25.01 -20.38 -1.63
C GLY A 180 -24.58 -20.80 -0.21
N ASN A 181 -23.69 -21.78 -0.10
CA ASN A 181 -23.12 -22.22 1.18
C ASN A 181 -21.92 -21.37 1.63
N THR A 182 -21.46 -20.44 0.81
CA THR A 182 -20.26 -19.64 1.10
C THR A 182 -20.62 -18.40 1.90
N ARG A 183 -20.00 -18.25 3.07
CA ARG A 183 -19.99 -16.98 3.80
C ARG A 183 -18.86 -16.10 3.29
N VAL A 184 -19.21 -14.96 2.70
CA VAL A 184 -18.30 -14.02 2.06
C VAL A 184 -18.08 -12.81 2.96
N TYR A 185 -16.83 -12.59 3.34
CA TYR A 185 -16.39 -11.43 4.10
C TYR A 185 -15.72 -10.41 3.16
N PRO A 186 -15.97 -9.10 3.28
CA PRO A 186 -15.13 -8.14 2.59
C PRO A 186 -13.74 -8.11 3.25
N ALA A 187 -12.71 -7.78 2.48
CA ALA A 187 -11.30 -7.77 2.92
C ALA A 187 -10.97 -6.60 3.88
N TYR A 188 -11.66 -6.50 5.01
CA TYR A 188 -11.49 -5.45 6.02
C TYR A 188 -10.72 -5.98 7.22
N GLU A 189 -9.83 -5.14 7.78
CA GLU A 189 -8.99 -5.48 8.94
C GLU A 189 -9.79 -6.12 10.09
N LYS A 190 -10.99 -5.60 10.38
CA LYS A 190 -11.87 -6.11 11.46
C LYS A 190 -12.28 -7.58 11.32
N TYR A 191 -12.14 -8.18 10.13
CA TYR A 191 -12.48 -9.58 9.90
C TYR A 191 -11.27 -10.52 9.89
N VAL A 192 -10.03 -10.00 9.97
CA VAL A 192 -8.81 -10.83 9.96
C VAL A 192 -8.85 -11.88 11.07
N ASP A 193 -9.18 -11.48 12.31
CA ASP A 193 -9.29 -12.40 13.45
C ASP A 193 -10.31 -13.52 13.20
N THR A 194 -11.49 -13.15 12.70
CA THR A 194 -12.55 -14.09 12.37
C THR A 194 -12.11 -15.08 11.30
N ILE A 195 -11.41 -14.62 10.25
CA ILE A 195 -10.93 -15.51 9.18
C ILE A 195 -9.86 -16.47 9.72
N ILE A 196 -8.91 -15.97 10.52
CA ILE A 196 -7.88 -16.81 11.15
C ILE A 196 -8.53 -17.89 12.01
N GLU A 197 -9.47 -17.54 12.89
CA GLU A 197 -10.17 -18.50 13.76
C GLU A 197 -10.85 -19.60 12.93
N ARG A 198 -11.53 -19.24 11.84
CA ARG A 198 -12.18 -20.22 10.96
C ARG A 198 -11.18 -21.13 10.25
N MET A 199 -10.06 -20.58 9.79
CA MET A 199 -8.99 -21.38 9.19
C MET A 199 -8.35 -22.35 10.19
N GLU A 200 -8.11 -21.91 11.43
CA GLU A 200 -7.60 -22.76 12.51
C GLU A 200 -8.62 -23.84 12.94
N ASN A 201 -9.92 -23.57 12.78
CA ASN A 201 -11.00 -24.55 12.96
C ASN A 201 -11.14 -25.52 11.77
N GLY A 202 -10.31 -25.40 10.73
CA GLY A 202 -10.22 -26.36 9.62
C GLY A 202 -11.07 -26.01 8.39
N GLU A 203 -11.50 -24.75 8.26
CA GLU A 203 -12.09 -24.25 7.00
C GLU A 203 -11.00 -23.83 6.00
N VAL A 204 -11.33 -23.94 4.71
CA VAL A 204 -10.47 -23.49 3.61
C VAL A 204 -10.92 -22.10 3.18
N LEU A 205 -10.01 -21.14 3.22
CA LEU A 205 -10.26 -19.78 2.75
C LEU A 205 -10.11 -19.70 1.23
N CYS A 206 -11.18 -19.30 0.53
CA CYS A 206 -11.06 -18.72 -0.81
C CYS A 206 -10.80 -17.21 -0.70
N GLY A 207 -9.56 -16.78 -0.88
CA GLY A 207 -9.12 -15.40 -0.61
C GLY A 207 -8.47 -14.70 -1.79
N PRO A 208 -8.43 -13.35 -1.78
CA PRO A 208 -7.69 -12.58 -2.77
C PRO A 208 -6.18 -12.76 -2.59
N PHE A 209 -5.43 -12.64 -3.67
CA PHE A 209 -3.97 -12.44 -3.63
C PHE A 209 -3.58 -11.43 -4.71
N ASP A 210 -2.33 -10.97 -4.74
CA ASP A 210 -1.88 -10.03 -5.77
C ASP A 210 -2.00 -10.61 -7.18
N THR A 211 -1.72 -11.91 -7.31
CA THR A 211 -1.69 -12.65 -8.57
C THR A 211 -3.07 -13.09 -8.99
N THR A 212 -3.65 -14.06 -8.29
CA THR A 212 -4.97 -14.62 -8.54
C THR A 212 -5.63 -14.96 -7.21
N TYR A 213 -6.93 -15.28 -7.22
CA TYR A 213 -7.58 -15.83 -6.03
C TYR A 213 -7.03 -17.22 -5.72
N GLY A 214 -6.88 -17.51 -4.43
CA GLY A 214 -6.31 -18.74 -3.92
C GLY A 214 -7.21 -19.47 -2.93
N LEU A 215 -7.02 -20.78 -2.82
CA LEU A 215 -7.48 -21.61 -1.72
C LEU A 215 -6.35 -21.76 -0.73
N PHE A 216 -6.60 -21.37 0.52
CA PHE A 216 -5.63 -21.36 1.60
C PHE A 216 -6.15 -22.16 2.80
N ALA A 217 -5.24 -22.90 3.43
CA ALA A 217 -5.51 -23.62 4.67
C ALA A 217 -4.34 -23.42 5.63
N SER A 218 -4.61 -23.46 6.94
CA SER A 218 -3.56 -23.54 7.94
C SER A 218 -2.78 -24.84 7.77
N ILE A 219 -1.45 -24.79 7.81
CA ILE A 219 -0.63 -26.00 7.77
C ILE A 219 -0.82 -26.85 9.03
N LYS A 220 -1.37 -26.31 10.12
CA LYS A 220 -1.70 -27.06 11.35
C LYS A 220 -2.93 -27.98 11.18
N ARG A 221 -3.63 -27.87 10.05
CA ARG A 221 -4.89 -28.56 9.76
C ARG A 221 -4.75 -29.49 8.54
N PRO A 222 -4.25 -30.72 8.72
CA PRO A 222 -4.12 -31.68 7.62
C PRO A 222 -5.47 -32.00 6.97
N ASP A 223 -6.55 -31.96 7.74
CA ASP A 223 -7.93 -32.09 7.25
C ASP A 223 -8.32 -30.95 6.31
N ALA A 224 -7.95 -29.70 6.61
CA ALA A 224 -8.19 -28.55 5.74
C ALA A 224 -7.32 -28.58 4.48
N VAL A 225 -6.06 -29.00 4.59
CA VAL A 225 -5.19 -29.23 3.43
C VAL A 225 -5.80 -30.27 2.49
N LYS A 226 -6.34 -31.37 3.02
CA LYS A 226 -7.05 -32.37 2.22
C LYS A 226 -8.29 -31.80 1.52
N LYS A 227 -9.03 -30.90 2.17
CA LYS A 227 -10.18 -30.20 1.55
C LYS A 227 -9.75 -29.34 0.35
N ILE A 228 -8.56 -28.73 0.36
CA ILE A 228 -8.05 -28.00 -0.82
C ILE A 228 -8.00 -28.93 -2.04
N TYR A 229 -7.46 -30.14 -1.89
CA TYR A 229 -7.37 -31.10 -2.99
C TYR A 229 -8.74 -31.54 -3.50
N ALA A 230 -9.69 -31.76 -2.60
CA ALA A 230 -11.08 -32.09 -2.93
C ALA A 230 -11.75 -30.96 -3.73
N LEU A 231 -11.74 -29.73 -3.20
CA LEU A 231 -12.30 -28.53 -3.84
C LEU A 231 -11.72 -28.30 -5.24
N LYS A 232 -10.40 -28.49 -5.36
CA LYS A 232 -9.69 -28.26 -6.63
C LYS A 232 -9.84 -29.41 -7.61
N ARG A 233 -10.35 -30.58 -7.19
CA ARG A 233 -10.31 -31.85 -7.94
C ARG A 233 -8.89 -32.15 -8.43
N ARG A 234 -7.92 -32.01 -7.52
CA ARG A 234 -6.47 -32.11 -7.79
C ARG A 234 -5.90 -33.33 -7.07
N SER A 235 -4.92 -33.99 -7.70
CA SER A 235 -4.16 -35.08 -7.07
C SER A 235 -3.37 -34.59 -5.84
N GLU A 236 -3.39 -35.36 -4.76
CA GLU A 236 -2.54 -35.13 -3.57
C GLU A 236 -1.04 -35.27 -3.86
N SER A 237 -0.65 -35.84 -5.01
CA SER A 237 0.75 -35.90 -5.49
C SER A 237 1.30 -34.55 -5.95
N MET A 238 0.45 -33.54 -6.07
CA MET A 238 0.83 -32.22 -6.55
C MET A 238 1.02 -31.26 -5.35
N PRO A 239 2.25 -30.83 -5.04
CA PRO A 239 2.54 -30.07 -3.82
C PRO A 239 1.83 -28.72 -3.78
N LEU A 240 1.56 -28.22 -2.57
CA LEU A 240 1.07 -26.86 -2.34
C LEU A 240 2.24 -25.90 -2.08
N THR A 241 1.97 -24.61 -2.22
CA THR A 241 2.92 -23.54 -1.92
C THR A 241 2.66 -23.02 -0.51
N MET A 242 3.69 -22.93 0.32
CA MET A 242 3.62 -22.22 1.59
C MET A 242 3.63 -20.71 1.34
N ILE A 243 2.68 -20.00 1.95
CA ILE A 243 2.54 -18.55 1.83
C ILE A 243 3.06 -17.94 3.12
N VAL A 244 4.23 -17.32 3.04
CA VAL A 244 4.95 -16.77 4.20
C VAL A 244 5.68 -15.49 3.79
N PRO A 245 5.86 -14.53 4.71
CA PRO A 245 6.71 -13.37 4.44
C PRO A 245 8.12 -13.80 4.04
N ARG A 246 8.72 -13.11 3.06
CA ARG A 246 10.00 -13.52 2.46
C ARG A 246 11.16 -13.57 3.45
N GLU A 247 11.13 -12.68 4.43
CA GLU A 247 12.09 -12.60 5.53
C GLU A 247 12.07 -13.85 6.43
N ARG A 248 11.01 -14.67 6.34
CA ARG A 248 10.87 -15.93 7.07
C ARG A 248 11.15 -17.17 6.21
N PHE A 249 11.56 -17.02 4.94
CA PHE A 249 11.81 -18.19 4.07
C PHE A 249 12.84 -19.14 4.66
N SER A 250 13.89 -18.61 5.30
CA SER A 250 14.95 -19.40 5.96
C SER A 250 14.44 -20.19 7.17
N GLU A 251 13.25 -19.91 7.71
CA GLU A 251 12.62 -20.76 8.71
C GLU A 251 12.07 -22.07 8.13
N TYR A 252 11.77 -22.14 6.83
CA TYR A 252 11.07 -23.27 6.20
C TYR A 252 11.90 -24.00 5.15
N ALA A 253 12.95 -23.37 4.65
CA ALA A 253 13.82 -23.92 3.62
C ALA A 253 15.30 -23.64 3.89
N GLU A 254 16.16 -24.42 3.24
CA GLU A 254 17.59 -24.13 3.12
C GLU A 254 17.78 -23.02 2.07
N VAL A 255 17.99 -21.79 2.53
CA VAL A 255 18.18 -20.61 1.66
C VAL A 255 19.68 -20.28 1.59
N PRO A 256 20.32 -20.36 0.42
CA PRO A 256 21.71 -19.91 0.26
C PRO A 256 21.87 -18.42 0.54
N GLU A 257 23.00 -17.99 1.12
CA GLU A 257 23.26 -16.58 1.48
C GLU A 257 23.05 -15.60 0.30
N ARG A 258 23.45 -16.00 -0.91
CA ARG A 258 23.20 -15.21 -2.13
C ARG A 258 21.71 -14.99 -2.35
N VAL A 259 20.89 -16.02 -2.21
CA VAL A 259 19.43 -15.94 -2.41
C VAL A 259 18.79 -15.08 -1.33
N GLU A 260 19.26 -15.17 -0.09
CA GLU A 260 18.77 -14.33 1.02
C GLU A 260 19.01 -12.84 0.76
N LYS A 261 20.21 -12.46 0.28
CA LYS A 261 20.51 -11.08 -0.15
C LYS A 261 19.63 -10.61 -1.30
N LEU A 262 19.36 -11.50 -2.27
CA LEU A 262 18.49 -11.20 -3.39
C LEU A 262 17.03 -10.99 -2.93
N LEU A 263 16.51 -11.81 -2.03
CA LEU A 263 15.16 -11.67 -1.47
C LEU A 263 14.93 -10.32 -0.76
N GLN A 264 15.96 -9.81 -0.08
CA GLN A 264 15.89 -8.52 0.60
C GLN A 264 15.84 -7.31 -0.36
N ASN A 265 16.47 -7.42 -1.53
CA ASN A 265 16.76 -6.27 -2.38
C ASN A 265 16.15 -6.35 -3.78
N GLU A 266 16.31 -7.48 -4.47
CA GLU A 266 16.14 -7.57 -5.92
C GLU A 266 15.00 -8.50 -6.34
N LEU A 267 14.81 -9.63 -5.66
CA LEU A 267 13.73 -10.62 -5.86
C LEU A 267 12.48 -10.21 -5.08
N LYS A 268 11.91 -9.05 -5.44
CA LYS A 268 10.66 -8.54 -4.85
C LYS A 268 9.49 -8.71 -5.83
N GLY A 269 8.33 -9.12 -5.33
CA GLY A 269 7.10 -9.22 -6.11
C GLY A 269 6.60 -10.65 -6.30
N PRO A 270 5.74 -10.89 -7.30
CA PRO A 270 4.96 -12.13 -7.42
C PRO A 270 5.78 -13.30 -7.96
N ILE A 271 6.73 -13.77 -7.16
CA ILE A 271 7.56 -14.94 -7.43
C ILE A 271 7.38 -16.01 -6.35
N SER A 272 7.36 -17.27 -6.76
CA SER A 272 7.45 -18.44 -5.89
C SER A 272 8.78 -19.14 -6.12
N ILE A 273 9.46 -19.50 -5.03
CA ILE A 273 10.80 -20.10 -5.07
C ILE A 273 10.73 -21.50 -4.47
N ILE A 274 11.24 -22.49 -5.22
CA ILE A 274 11.37 -23.87 -4.74
C ILE A 274 12.78 -24.08 -4.20
N LEU A 275 12.87 -24.55 -2.97
CA LEU A 275 14.11 -24.79 -2.23
C LEU A 275 14.04 -26.12 -1.46
N PRO A 276 15.18 -26.71 -1.05
CA PRO A 276 15.18 -27.83 -0.12
C PRO A 276 14.45 -27.44 1.17
N LYS A 277 13.52 -28.29 1.62
CA LYS A 277 12.68 -27.98 2.78
C LYS A 277 13.38 -28.36 4.09
N LYS A 278 13.07 -27.62 5.15
CA LYS A 278 13.38 -28.03 6.53
C LYS A 278 12.29 -28.97 7.04
N GLU A 279 12.60 -30.26 7.14
CA GLU A 279 11.62 -31.33 7.42
C GLU A 279 10.90 -31.13 8.76
N GLU A 280 11.58 -30.55 9.74
CA GLU A 280 11.05 -30.26 11.07
C GLU A 280 10.06 -29.09 11.10
N ARG A 281 9.99 -28.29 10.02
CA ARG A 281 9.14 -27.10 9.90
C ARG A 281 8.03 -27.25 8.87
N VAL A 282 8.23 -28.10 7.85
CA VAL A 282 7.31 -28.23 6.71
C VAL A 282 6.71 -29.65 6.64
N PRO A 283 5.43 -29.82 6.97
CA PRO A 283 4.78 -31.12 6.95
C PRO A 283 4.73 -31.76 5.56
N ASP A 284 4.89 -33.09 5.48
CA ASP A 284 4.90 -33.84 4.22
C ASP A 284 3.61 -33.71 3.41
N TYR A 285 2.45 -33.57 4.07
CA TYR A 285 1.18 -33.39 3.38
C TYR A 285 1.04 -32.03 2.68
N VAL A 286 1.91 -31.06 2.98
CA VAL A 286 2.00 -29.79 2.22
C VAL A 286 2.82 -29.98 0.96
N THR A 287 3.93 -30.73 1.04
CA THR A 287 4.88 -30.92 -0.07
C THR A 287 4.65 -32.21 -0.86
N SER A 288 3.56 -32.93 -0.60
CA SER A 288 3.29 -34.24 -1.20
C SER A 288 4.44 -35.24 -1.01
N GLY A 289 5.13 -35.17 0.13
CA GLY A 289 6.30 -36.00 0.47
C GLY A 289 7.60 -35.60 -0.23
N LEU A 290 7.61 -34.53 -1.04
CA LEU A 290 8.83 -34.03 -1.66
C LEU A 290 9.79 -33.44 -0.62
N LYS A 291 11.10 -33.55 -0.91
CA LYS A 291 12.20 -32.94 -0.14
C LYS A 291 12.37 -31.44 -0.38
N THR A 292 11.51 -30.86 -1.21
CA THR A 292 11.51 -29.44 -1.54
C THR A 292 10.19 -28.79 -1.13
N VAL A 293 10.21 -27.49 -0.89
CA VAL A 293 9.04 -26.67 -0.58
C VAL A 293 9.00 -25.48 -1.55
N SER A 294 7.81 -25.17 -2.07
CA SER A 294 7.56 -23.92 -2.78
C SER A 294 7.14 -22.86 -1.76
N LEU A 295 7.85 -21.74 -1.73
CA LEU A 295 7.58 -20.60 -0.86
C LEU A 295 7.16 -19.41 -1.71
N ALA A 296 6.11 -18.70 -1.29
CA ALA A 296 5.66 -17.47 -1.94
C ALA A 296 5.32 -16.40 -0.91
N ASP A 297 5.57 -15.16 -1.30
CA ASP A 297 5.23 -13.95 -0.56
C ASP A 297 4.24 -13.11 -1.40
N GLY A 298 3.54 -12.17 -0.77
CA GLY A 298 2.65 -11.24 -1.46
C GLY A 298 2.34 -9.98 -0.65
N GLU A 299 1.94 -8.93 -1.35
CA GLU A 299 1.67 -7.58 -0.83
C GLU A 299 0.17 -7.30 -0.63
N ASN A 300 -0.69 -8.30 -0.83
CA ASN A 300 -2.12 -8.14 -0.58
C ASN A 300 -2.34 -7.86 0.91
N ALA A 301 -2.89 -6.68 1.22
CA ALA A 301 -2.99 -6.17 2.59
C ALA A 301 -3.65 -7.15 3.56
N PHE A 302 -4.77 -7.75 3.13
CA PHE A 302 -5.55 -8.65 3.97
C PHE A 302 -4.80 -9.97 4.20
N MET A 303 -4.22 -10.54 3.15
CA MET A 303 -3.44 -11.78 3.26
C MET A 303 -2.12 -11.60 4.01
N ARG A 304 -1.46 -10.43 3.89
CA ARG A 304 -0.29 -10.04 4.71
C ARG A 304 -0.60 -10.24 6.19
N ARG A 305 -1.75 -9.72 6.67
CA ARG A 305 -2.15 -9.88 8.07
C ARG A 305 -2.35 -11.33 8.50
N ILE A 306 -2.86 -12.17 7.61
CA ILE A 306 -3.07 -13.60 7.90
C ILE A 306 -1.72 -14.32 7.97
N MET A 307 -0.87 -14.19 6.95
CA MET A 307 0.38 -14.94 6.86
C MET A 307 1.47 -14.45 7.84
N GLU A 308 1.36 -13.22 8.34
CA GLU A 308 2.19 -12.72 9.45
C GLU A 308 1.85 -13.42 10.79
N ARG A 309 0.63 -13.94 10.94
CA ARG A 309 0.10 -14.46 12.20
C ARG A 309 -0.01 -15.97 12.25
N ILE A 310 -0.28 -16.62 11.13
CA ILE A 310 -0.41 -18.07 11.03
C ILE A 310 0.31 -18.61 9.79
N GLU A 311 0.82 -19.83 9.89
CA GLU A 311 1.40 -20.52 8.76
C GLU A 311 0.32 -21.15 7.87
N ILE A 312 0.31 -20.75 6.60
CA ILE A 312 -0.70 -21.18 5.62
C ILE A 312 -0.03 -21.74 4.36
N CYS A 313 -0.72 -22.66 3.70
CA CYS A 313 -0.38 -23.14 2.37
C CYS A 313 -1.56 -22.97 1.42
N GLY A 314 -1.28 -22.90 0.12
CA GLY A 314 -2.35 -22.74 -0.86
C GLY A 314 -1.98 -23.01 -2.30
N THR A 315 -2.98 -22.81 -3.15
CA THR A 315 -2.95 -22.94 -4.61
C THR A 315 -4.02 -22.01 -5.20
N SER A 316 -3.99 -21.76 -6.51
CA SER A 316 -5.05 -20.98 -7.18
C SER A 316 -6.45 -21.61 -7.04
N ALA A 317 -7.47 -20.76 -6.89
CA ALA A 317 -8.87 -21.11 -6.64
C ALA A 317 -9.67 -21.49 -7.90
N ASN A 318 -9.17 -22.45 -8.66
CA ASN A 318 -9.82 -22.98 -9.88
C ASN A 318 -9.87 -24.50 -9.84
N ILE A 319 -10.84 -25.13 -10.52
CA ILE A 319 -10.76 -26.57 -10.80
C ILE A 319 -9.45 -26.87 -11.55
N SER A 320 -8.78 -27.98 -11.22
CA SER A 320 -7.53 -28.38 -11.85
C SER A 320 -7.66 -28.41 -13.38
N GLY A 321 -6.72 -27.77 -14.09
CA GLY A 321 -6.74 -27.60 -15.54
C GLY A 321 -7.48 -26.37 -16.06
N MET A 322 -8.34 -25.73 -15.26
CA MET A 322 -9.04 -24.49 -15.64
C MET A 322 -8.18 -23.23 -15.38
N PRO A 323 -8.47 -22.10 -16.04
CA PRO A 323 -7.80 -20.83 -15.76
C PRO A 323 -8.01 -20.36 -14.30
N PRO A 324 -6.95 -19.94 -13.60
CA PRO A 324 -7.06 -19.31 -12.28
C PRO A 324 -7.95 -18.05 -12.33
N PRO A 325 -8.91 -17.89 -11.40
CA PRO A 325 -9.74 -16.68 -11.36
C PRO A 325 -8.97 -15.50 -10.75
N SER A 326 -9.23 -14.30 -11.27
CA SER A 326 -8.74 -13.05 -10.71
C SER A 326 -9.79 -12.30 -9.87
N THR A 327 -10.99 -12.85 -9.73
CA THR A 327 -12.08 -12.28 -8.92
C THR A 327 -12.76 -13.38 -8.10
N LEU A 328 -13.40 -12.99 -6.98
CA LEU A 328 -14.19 -13.93 -6.18
C LEU A 328 -15.32 -14.56 -7.00
N SER A 329 -16.02 -13.76 -7.81
CA SER A 329 -17.09 -14.27 -8.69
C SER A 329 -16.57 -15.35 -9.65
N GLY A 330 -15.37 -15.17 -10.21
CA GLY A 330 -14.71 -16.18 -11.04
C GLY A 330 -14.39 -17.47 -10.27
N ALA A 331 -13.97 -17.36 -9.00
CA ALA A 331 -13.70 -18.51 -8.14
C ALA A 331 -15.00 -19.27 -7.78
N LEU A 332 -16.05 -18.55 -7.35
CA LEU A 332 -17.35 -19.12 -7.02
C LEU A 332 -17.99 -19.84 -8.21
N LYS A 333 -17.85 -19.28 -9.42
CA LYS A 333 -18.36 -19.93 -10.65
C LYS A 333 -17.71 -21.28 -10.92
N GLN A 334 -16.45 -21.47 -10.54
CA GLN A 334 -15.71 -22.71 -10.77
C GLN A 334 -15.84 -23.69 -9.61
N LEU A 335 -15.71 -23.21 -8.38
CA LEU A 335 -15.63 -24.06 -7.19
C LEU A 335 -17.00 -24.29 -6.53
N GLY A 336 -18.01 -23.48 -6.88
CA GLY A 336 -19.40 -23.73 -6.55
C GLY A 336 -19.73 -23.71 -5.05
N GLU A 337 -20.72 -24.54 -4.69
CA GLU A 337 -21.33 -24.64 -3.34
C GLU A 337 -20.46 -25.38 -2.31
N GLU A 338 -19.32 -25.95 -2.71
CA GLU A 338 -18.41 -26.64 -1.78
C GLU A 338 -17.57 -25.66 -0.96
N LEU A 339 -17.49 -24.39 -1.38
CA LEU A 339 -16.84 -23.34 -0.62
C LEU A 339 -17.70 -22.88 0.55
N THR A 340 -17.15 -22.86 1.76
CA THR A 340 -17.84 -22.36 2.96
C THR A 340 -17.36 -20.99 3.40
N LEU A 341 -16.11 -20.64 3.10
CA LEU A 341 -15.45 -19.42 3.54
C LEU A 341 -14.76 -18.70 2.38
N ALA A 342 -15.12 -17.44 2.17
CA ALA A 342 -14.46 -16.59 1.19
C ALA A 342 -14.25 -15.17 1.69
N VAL A 343 -13.22 -14.53 1.13
CA VAL A 343 -12.97 -13.10 1.29
C VAL A 343 -13.03 -12.44 -0.08
N ASP A 344 -13.80 -11.35 -0.19
CA ASP A 344 -13.85 -10.50 -1.36
C ASP A 344 -12.91 -9.30 -1.17
N GLY A 345 -11.78 -9.31 -1.87
CA GLY A 345 -10.83 -8.20 -1.93
C GLY A 345 -10.88 -7.43 -3.24
N GLY A 346 -11.92 -7.61 -4.05
CA GLY A 346 -11.95 -7.11 -5.42
C GLY A 346 -11.01 -7.88 -6.37
N PRO A 347 -10.79 -7.38 -7.59
CA PRO A 347 -9.94 -8.05 -8.58
C PRO A 347 -8.46 -8.08 -8.18
N SER A 348 -7.79 -9.22 -8.39
CA SER A 348 -6.34 -9.34 -8.27
C SER A 348 -5.62 -8.43 -9.27
N LEU A 349 -4.47 -7.89 -8.84
CA LEU A 349 -3.68 -6.93 -9.61
C LEU A 349 -3.12 -7.55 -10.89
N TYR A 350 -2.39 -8.67 -10.78
CA TYR A 350 -1.66 -9.25 -11.91
C TYR A 350 -2.49 -10.20 -12.76
N ARG A 351 -3.56 -10.78 -12.20
CA ARG A 351 -4.52 -11.69 -12.87
C ARG A 351 -3.96 -13.01 -13.41
N ILE A 352 -2.66 -13.24 -13.28
CA ILE A 352 -1.96 -14.49 -13.59
C ILE A 352 -1.18 -14.96 -12.37
N GLY A 353 -0.92 -16.26 -12.27
CA GLY A 353 -0.19 -16.84 -11.15
C GLY A 353 1.28 -16.42 -11.09
N HIS A 354 1.91 -16.57 -9.92
CA HIS A 354 3.33 -16.26 -9.69
C HIS A 354 4.27 -16.82 -10.76
N THR A 355 5.35 -16.09 -11.04
CA THR A 355 6.51 -16.71 -11.69
C THR A 355 7.08 -17.76 -10.73
N VAL A 356 7.42 -18.96 -11.21
CA VAL A 356 7.92 -20.05 -10.35
C VAL A 356 9.32 -20.43 -10.79
N ILE A 357 10.27 -20.33 -9.86
CA ILE A 357 11.66 -20.76 -10.08
C ILE A 357 12.02 -21.88 -9.12
N ASP A 358 12.77 -22.85 -9.61
CA ASP A 358 13.39 -23.92 -8.82
C ASP A 358 14.86 -23.62 -8.63
N LEU A 359 15.22 -23.27 -7.39
CA LEU A 359 16.60 -23.04 -6.96
C LEU A 359 17.18 -24.25 -6.21
N SER A 360 16.41 -25.32 -6.04
CA SER A 360 16.88 -26.58 -5.46
C SER A 360 17.64 -27.43 -6.48
N SER A 361 17.34 -27.28 -7.77
CA SER A 361 18.03 -27.96 -8.85
C SER A 361 19.34 -27.26 -9.24
N LYS A 362 20.30 -28.04 -9.77
CA LYS A 362 21.52 -27.53 -10.40
C LYS A 362 21.60 -28.04 -11.84
N PRO A 363 21.52 -27.17 -12.85
CA PRO A 363 21.26 -25.73 -12.74
C PRO A 363 19.82 -25.41 -12.26
N PRO A 364 19.59 -24.18 -11.74
CA PRO A 364 18.25 -23.66 -11.45
C PRO A 364 17.32 -23.72 -12.66
N LYS A 365 16.01 -23.81 -12.44
CA LYS A 365 15.01 -23.91 -13.52
C LYS A 365 13.89 -22.88 -13.39
N LEU A 366 13.51 -22.25 -14.49
CA LEU A 366 12.23 -21.56 -14.61
C LEU A 366 11.14 -22.60 -14.84
N ILE A 367 10.30 -22.81 -13.83
CA ILE A 367 9.22 -23.80 -13.86
C ILE A 367 7.98 -23.22 -14.55
N ARG A 368 7.73 -21.92 -14.35
CA ARG A 368 6.58 -21.22 -14.95
C ARG A 368 6.84 -19.72 -15.06
N SER A 369 6.56 -19.14 -16.23
CA SER A 369 6.50 -17.68 -16.42
C SER A 369 5.30 -17.06 -15.70
N GLY A 370 5.46 -15.84 -15.22
CA GLY A 370 4.43 -15.09 -14.51
C GLY A 370 4.72 -13.58 -14.55
N PRO A 371 4.17 -12.78 -13.63
CA PRO A 371 4.33 -11.33 -13.69
C PRO A 371 5.72 -10.83 -13.31
N TYR A 372 6.55 -11.66 -12.67
CA TYR A 372 7.93 -11.27 -12.37
C TYR A 372 8.76 -11.27 -13.66
N ASN A 373 9.50 -10.19 -13.89
CA ASN A 373 10.31 -9.95 -15.10
C ASN A 373 11.35 -11.07 -15.33
N SER A 374 11.14 -11.88 -16.37
CA SER A 374 12.01 -13.00 -16.73
C SER A 374 13.42 -12.55 -17.09
N LYS A 375 13.59 -11.41 -17.78
CA LYS A 375 14.93 -10.88 -18.12
C LYS A 375 15.75 -10.62 -16.86
N LYS A 376 15.13 -10.00 -15.86
CA LYS A 376 15.75 -9.80 -14.55
C LYS A 376 16.11 -11.12 -13.88
N LEU A 377 15.29 -12.18 -14.04
CA LEU A 377 15.65 -13.51 -13.51
C LEU A 377 16.89 -14.10 -14.18
N PHE A 378 17.01 -14.01 -15.50
CA PHE A 378 18.19 -14.48 -16.22
C PHE A 378 19.44 -13.64 -15.89
N GLU A 379 19.30 -12.34 -15.61
CA GLU A 379 20.40 -11.51 -15.10
C GLU A 379 20.85 -11.94 -13.70
N LEU A 380 19.90 -12.18 -12.80
CA LEU A 380 20.18 -12.59 -11.42
C LEU A 380 20.69 -14.03 -11.31
N PHE A 381 20.28 -14.91 -12.24
CA PHE A 381 20.66 -16.32 -12.33
C PHE A 381 21.06 -16.66 -13.79
N PRO A 382 22.29 -16.34 -14.21
CA PRO A 382 22.76 -16.60 -15.58
C PRO A 382 22.71 -18.07 -16.01
N GLU A 383 22.75 -18.99 -15.05
CA GLU A 383 22.66 -20.44 -15.26
C GLU A 383 21.22 -20.97 -15.34
N LEU A 384 20.20 -20.11 -15.20
CA LEU A 384 18.79 -20.52 -15.18
C LEU A 384 18.39 -21.20 -16.49
N MET A 385 17.86 -22.42 -16.40
CA MET A 385 17.33 -23.17 -17.55
C MET A 385 15.81 -23.00 -17.67
N GLY A 386 15.30 -22.91 -18.91
CA GLY A 386 13.87 -22.78 -19.22
C GLY A 386 13.63 -21.73 -20.30
N GLU A 387 12.42 -21.69 -20.83
CA GLU A 387 12.02 -20.72 -21.85
C GLU A 387 10.99 -19.74 -21.30
N GLU A 388 11.03 -18.50 -21.78
CA GLU A 388 10.01 -17.51 -21.49
C GLU A 388 8.75 -17.83 -22.30
N GLU A 389 7.73 -18.40 -21.65
CA GLU A 389 6.40 -18.43 -22.25
C GLU A 389 5.85 -17.00 -22.34
N GLY A 390 5.41 -16.59 -23.54
CA GLY A 390 4.81 -15.29 -23.76
C GLY A 390 3.59 -15.07 -22.87
N LEU A 391 3.54 -13.94 -22.17
CA LEU A 391 2.36 -13.54 -21.40
C LEU A 391 1.20 -13.29 -22.37
N PRO A 392 -0.05 -13.67 -22.02
CA PRO A 392 -1.22 -13.38 -22.86
C PRO A 392 -1.31 -11.90 -23.27
N ASP A 393 -1.56 -11.62 -24.56
CA ASP A 393 -1.62 -10.26 -25.14
C ASP A 393 -2.58 -9.30 -24.41
N GLU A 394 -3.63 -9.83 -23.76
CA GLU A 394 -4.59 -9.05 -22.97
C GLU A 394 -3.98 -8.41 -21.71
N LEU A 395 -2.86 -8.92 -21.21
CA LEU A 395 -2.10 -8.32 -20.09
C LEU A 395 -1.18 -7.19 -20.57
N VAL A 396 -0.79 -7.22 -21.84
CA VAL A 396 0.09 -6.23 -22.48
C VAL A 396 -0.71 -4.99 -22.94
N LYS A 397 -1.99 -5.16 -23.28
CA LYS A 397 -2.85 -4.08 -23.81
C LYS A 397 -3.51 -3.16 -22.75
N GLY A 398 -3.15 -3.26 -21.47
CA GLY A 398 -3.88 -2.58 -20.38
C GLY A 398 -3.13 -1.56 -19.53
N LYS A 399 -1.79 -1.65 -19.42
CA LYS A 399 -0.89 -0.73 -18.68
C LYS A 399 0.54 -1.20 -18.91
N SER A 400 1.50 -0.28 -19.05
CA SER A 400 2.91 -0.58 -19.31
C SER A 400 3.48 -1.55 -18.27
N ILE A 401 4.22 -2.55 -18.75
CA ILE A 401 5.01 -3.52 -17.96
C ILE A 401 6.15 -2.83 -17.15
N ILE A 402 6.24 -1.49 -17.18
CA ILE A 402 7.36 -0.71 -16.63
C ILE A 402 7.07 -0.12 -15.24
N ASP A 403 5.85 -0.15 -14.71
CA ASP A 403 5.52 0.62 -13.49
C ASP A 403 5.23 -0.24 -12.23
N LEU A 404 6.06 -1.26 -11.98
CA LEU A 404 5.88 -2.20 -10.86
C LEU A 404 7.15 -2.42 -10.00
N SER A 405 8.11 -1.49 -10.06
CA SER A 405 9.21 -1.38 -9.09
C SER A 405 9.33 0.06 -8.59
N PRO A 406 9.56 0.31 -7.28
CA PRO A 406 9.81 1.67 -6.80
C PRO A 406 11.19 2.16 -7.27
N GLU A 407 11.14 3.25 -8.07
CA GLU A 407 12.14 4.27 -8.41
C GLU A 407 13.44 3.89 -9.17
N VAL A 408 13.71 4.57 -10.30
CA VAL A 408 14.87 5.47 -10.54
C VAL A 408 14.58 6.40 -11.74
N ASP A 409 14.82 7.68 -11.52
CA ASP A 409 14.77 8.82 -12.45
C ASP A 409 15.79 8.69 -13.60
N ILE A 410 15.37 8.79 -14.87
CA ILE A 410 16.31 9.02 -16.00
C ILE A 410 15.73 10.08 -16.95
N LYS A 411 16.31 11.28 -16.88
CA LYS A 411 16.21 12.32 -17.91
C LYS A 411 16.74 11.78 -19.24
N ALA A 412 15.87 11.70 -20.25
CA ALA A 412 16.31 11.52 -21.62
C ALA A 412 16.72 12.88 -22.22
N SER A 413 18.04 13.11 -22.36
CA SER A 413 18.57 14.15 -23.23
C SER A 413 18.51 13.67 -24.68
N SER A 414 17.73 14.32 -25.52
CA SER A 414 17.78 14.14 -26.97
C SER A 414 18.93 14.98 -27.58
N LYS A 415 20.03 14.31 -27.91
CA LYS A 415 20.85 14.59 -29.12
C LYS A 415 20.72 13.31 -29.95
N GLY A 416 20.50 13.27 -31.24
CA GLY A 416 20.68 14.21 -32.35
C GLY A 416 20.86 13.31 -33.58
N ASP A 417 20.49 13.85 -34.74
CA ASP A 417 20.53 13.31 -36.11
C ASP A 417 19.44 12.30 -36.52
#